data_AF-A0A4Q4Z8Y0-F1
#
_entry.id   AF-A0A4Q4Z8Y0-F1
#
_cell.length_a   1.000
_cell.length_b   1.000
_cell.length_c   1.000
_cell.angle_alpha   90.00
_cell.angle_beta   90.00
_cell.angle_gamma   90.00
#
_symmetry.space_group_name_H-M   'P 1'
#
loop_
_entity.id
_entity.type
_entity.pdbx_description
1 polymer ?
#
loop_
_entity_poly.entity_id
_entity_poly.type
_entity_poly.pdbx_seq_one_letter_code
_entity_poly.pdbx_strand_id
1 'polypeptide(L)'
;MEAALVEIIPEAEAEEAHPFESRNIHPDLPPKVRKLFDDGHWEESVFHAFKFIEKEVKRISGVRGKIGFDLMMNVFNEEKPVLQLNALSTDSDLDEQRGYRFIFAGATAGIRNPRGHEVEVGDTPDEALDYLALASLLLRRLDAVKLR
;
A
#
# COMPACT_ATOMS: atom_id res chain seq x y z
N MET A 1 2.29 -48.98 -43.23
CA MET A 1 2.10 -47.53 -43.08
C MET A 1 1.51 -47.36 -41.69
N GLU A 2 2.37 -47.12 -40.71
CA GLU A 2 2.00 -47.11 -39.29
C GLU A 2 1.61 -45.68 -38.92
N ALA A 3 0.35 -45.49 -38.54
CA ALA A 3 -0.15 -44.20 -38.08
C ALA A 3 0.29 -44.03 -36.63
N ALA A 4 1.28 -43.18 -36.39
CA ALA A 4 1.64 -42.77 -35.04
C ALA A 4 0.49 -41.96 -34.43
N LEU A 5 -0.12 -42.50 -33.38
CA LEU A 5 -1.02 -41.77 -32.49
C LEU A 5 -0.18 -40.72 -31.75
N VAL A 6 -0.46 -39.45 -32.03
CA VAL A 6 0.08 -38.33 -31.25
C VAL A 6 -0.67 -38.32 -29.92
N GLU A 7 0.00 -38.70 -28.84
CA GLU A 7 -0.51 -38.48 -27.48
C GLU A 7 -0.62 -36.97 -27.25
N ILE A 8 -1.87 -36.49 -27.12
CA ILE A 8 -2.15 -35.14 -26.65
C ILE A 8 -1.91 -35.16 -25.14
N ILE A 9 -0.72 -34.73 -24.73
CA ILE A 9 -0.43 -34.44 -23.32
C ILE A 9 -1.22 -33.18 -22.97
N PRO A 10 -2.10 -33.18 -21.94
CA PRO A 10 -2.78 -31.97 -21.53
C PRO A 10 -1.71 -30.97 -21.08
N GLU A 11 -1.71 -29.81 -21.75
CA GLU A 11 -0.90 -28.66 -21.36
C GLU A 11 -1.33 -28.31 -19.93
N ALA A 12 -0.43 -28.47 -18.96
CA ALA A 12 -0.72 -28.09 -17.58
C ALA A 12 -1.06 -26.61 -17.59
N GLU A 13 -2.32 -26.26 -17.31
CA GLU A 13 -2.73 -24.87 -17.11
C GLU A 13 -1.80 -24.30 -16.03
N ALA A 14 -0.90 -23.41 -16.43
CA ALA A 14 -0.05 -22.71 -15.49
C ALA A 14 -0.98 -21.97 -14.55
N GLU A 15 -0.97 -22.35 -13.27
CA GLU A 15 -1.81 -21.76 -12.24
C GLU A 15 -1.54 -20.25 -12.24
N GLU A 16 -2.54 -19.46 -12.62
CA GLU A 16 -2.37 -18.02 -12.78
C GLU A 16 -2.02 -17.41 -11.42
N ALA A 17 -0.92 -16.66 -11.36
CA ALA A 17 -0.43 -16.14 -10.09
C ALA A 17 -1.50 -15.24 -9.44
N HIS A 18 -1.72 -15.45 -8.14
CA HIS A 18 -2.71 -14.68 -7.38
C HIS A 18 -2.51 -13.17 -7.59
N PRO A 19 -3.58 -12.35 -7.71
CA PRO A 19 -3.45 -10.93 -8.03
C PRO A 19 -2.50 -10.14 -7.11
N PHE A 20 -2.41 -10.52 -5.84
CA PHE A 20 -1.44 -9.94 -4.91
C PHE A 20 0.02 -10.23 -5.29
N GLU A 21 0.33 -11.42 -5.80
CA GLU A 21 1.69 -11.72 -6.28
C GLU A 21 1.96 -11.00 -7.60
N SER A 22 1.00 -11.04 -8.51
CA SER A 22 1.07 -10.37 -9.82
C SER A 22 1.28 -8.86 -9.69
N ARG A 23 0.67 -8.22 -8.68
CA ARG A 23 0.84 -6.78 -8.38
C ARG A 23 1.94 -6.49 -7.38
N ASN A 24 2.69 -7.51 -6.92
CA ASN A 24 3.73 -7.39 -5.90
C ASN A 24 3.22 -6.59 -4.69
N ILE A 25 2.13 -7.05 -4.08
CA ILE A 25 1.56 -6.44 -2.88
C ILE A 25 2.46 -6.77 -1.69
N HIS A 26 2.69 -5.78 -0.82
CA HIS A 26 3.68 -5.88 0.26
C HIS A 26 3.33 -7.02 1.23
N PRO A 27 4.27 -7.94 1.53
CA PRO A 27 3.99 -9.12 2.36
C PRO A 27 3.64 -8.77 3.81
N ASP A 28 4.14 -7.65 4.34
CA ASP A 28 3.84 -7.22 5.72
C ASP A 28 2.48 -6.56 5.90
N LEU A 29 1.68 -6.41 4.83
CA LEU A 29 0.29 -6.02 5.02
C LEU A 29 -0.42 -7.08 5.87
N PRO A 30 -1.30 -6.68 6.81
CA PRO A 30 -1.98 -7.64 7.66
C PRO A 30 -2.70 -8.71 6.83
N PRO A 31 -2.69 -10.00 7.23
CA PRO A 31 -3.37 -11.07 6.49
C PRO A 31 -4.85 -10.79 6.20
N LYS A 32 -5.50 -9.98 7.05
CA LYS A 32 -6.88 -9.51 6.84
C LYS A 32 -7.07 -8.74 5.53
N VAL A 33 -6.06 -8.00 5.06
CA VAL A 33 -6.13 -7.23 3.81
C VAL A 33 -6.33 -8.17 2.62
N ARG A 34 -5.53 -9.23 2.52
CA ARG A 34 -5.69 -10.26 1.49
C ARG A 34 -7.05 -10.94 1.62
N LYS A 35 -7.39 -11.40 2.83
CA LYS A 35 -8.67 -12.08 3.07
C LYS A 35 -9.88 -11.24 2.60
N LEU A 36 -9.91 -9.95 2.94
CA LEU A 36 -10.98 -9.05 2.51
C LEU A 36 -11.03 -8.92 0.98
N PHE A 37 -9.88 -8.84 0.33
CA PHE A 37 -9.83 -8.79 -1.14
C PHE A 37 -10.40 -10.06 -1.77
N ASP A 38 -9.96 -11.23 -1.29
CA ASP A 38 -10.38 -12.54 -1.81
C ASP A 38 -11.88 -12.79 -1.57
N ASP A 39 -12.43 -12.27 -0.47
CA ASP A 39 -13.85 -12.35 -0.12
C ASP A 39 -14.72 -11.31 -0.89
N GLY A 40 -14.13 -10.45 -1.73
CA GLY A 40 -14.85 -9.43 -2.51
C GLY A 40 -15.12 -8.11 -1.77
N HIS A 41 -14.54 -7.93 -0.58
CA HIS A 41 -14.62 -6.71 0.24
C HIS A 41 -13.47 -5.75 -0.11
N TRP A 42 -13.48 -5.26 -1.34
CA TRP A 42 -12.36 -4.51 -1.93
C TRP A 42 -12.12 -3.16 -1.25
N GLU A 43 -13.17 -2.37 -0.99
CA GLU A 43 -13.04 -1.08 -0.32
C GLU A 43 -12.54 -1.23 1.13
N GLU A 44 -12.97 -2.28 1.84
CA GLU A 44 -12.48 -2.58 3.18
C GLU A 44 -11.05 -3.09 3.17
N SER A 45 -10.65 -3.86 2.15
CA SER A 45 -9.26 -4.28 1.95
C SER A 45 -8.35 -3.06 1.83
N VAL A 46 -8.72 -2.09 0.98
CA VAL A 46 -8.00 -0.83 0.81
C VAL A 46 -7.99 -0.02 2.11
N PHE A 47 -9.15 0.17 2.76
CA PHE A 47 -9.24 0.88 4.04
C PHE A 47 -8.31 0.29 5.09
N HIS A 48 -8.29 -1.03 5.22
CA HIS A 48 -7.46 -1.73 6.19
C HIS A 48 -5.96 -1.61 5.89
N ALA A 49 -5.56 -1.58 4.60
CA ALA A 49 -4.18 -1.36 4.21
C ALA A 49 -3.68 0.04 4.59
N PHE A 50 -4.43 1.09 4.27
CA PHE A 50 -4.02 2.46 4.63
C PHE A 50 -4.15 2.75 6.13
N LYS A 51 -5.13 2.13 6.82
CA LYS A 51 -5.19 2.16 8.28
C LYS A 51 -3.95 1.52 8.92
N PHE A 52 -3.41 0.46 8.31
CA PHE A 52 -2.17 -0.15 8.77
C PHE A 52 -0.97 0.79 8.56
N ILE A 53 -0.86 1.45 7.40
CA ILE A 53 0.18 2.47 7.17
C ILE A 53 0.14 3.57 8.24
N GLU A 54 -1.04 4.12 8.54
CA GLU A 54 -1.18 5.14 9.60
C GLU A 54 -0.71 4.62 10.96
N LYS A 55 -1.11 3.39 11.31
CA LYS A 55 -0.69 2.75 12.56
C LYS A 55 0.83 2.62 12.64
N GLU A 56 1.48 2.29 11.53
CA GLU A 56 2.91 2.10 11.46
C GLU A 56 3.67 3.42 11.54
N VAL A 57 3.23 4.45 10.80
CA VAL A 57 3.78 5.81 10.95
C VAL A 57 3.64 6.30 12.39
N LYS A 58 2.48 6.07 13.03
CA LYS A 58 2.25 6.47 14.42
C LYS A 58 3.15 5.69 15.40
N ARG A 59 3.32 4.38 15.19
CA ARG A 59 4.17 3.52 16.02
C ARG A 59 5.63 3.97 15.96
N ILE A 60 6.14 4.23 14.75
CA ILE A 60 7.54 4.57 14.51
C ILE A 60 7.84 6.00 14.99
N SER A 61 6.97 6.96 14.69
CA SER A 61 7.17 8.37 15.05
C SER A 61 6.98 8.66 16.55
N GLY A 62 6.24 7.82 17.27
CA GLY A 62 5.88 8.05 18.68
C GLY A 62 4.95 9.24 18.92
N VAL A 63 4.45 9.89 17.85
CA VAL A 63 3.59 11.07 17.95
C VAL A 63 2.24 10.71 18.57
N ARG A 64 1.84 11.50 19.58
CA ARG A 64 0.55 11.39 20.27
C ARG A 64 -0.36 12.56 19.87
N GLY A 65 -1.67 12.36 19.98
CA GLY A 65 -2.67 13.41 19.73
C GLY A 65 -2.91 13.79 18.27
N LYS A 66 -2.14 13.24 17.32
CA LYS A 66 -2.38 13.40 15.87
C LYS A 66 -2.74 12.07 15.21
N ILE A 67 -3.59 12.14 14.19
CA ILE A 67 -4.05 11.02 13.36
C ILE A 67 -4.23 11.48 11.92
N GLY A 68 -4.37 10.52 11.01
CA GLY A 68 -4.72 10.77 9.61
C GLY A 68 -3.81 11.81 8.92
N PHE A 69 -4.44 12.77 8.24
CA PHE A 69 -3.76 13.83 7.50
C PHE A 69 -2.77 14.63 8.36
N ASP A 70 -3.21 15.08 9.55
CA ASP A 70 -2.40 15.91 10.44
C ASP A 70 -1.18 15.16 10.96
N LEU A 71 -1.29 13.83 11.16
CA LEU A 71 -0.14 13.00 11.52
C LEU A 71 0.90 13.00 10.39
N MET A 72 0.47 12.72 9.15
CA MET A 72 1.39 12.62 8.00
C MET A 72 2.07 13.96 7.69
N MET A 73 1.30 15.05 7.72
CA MET A 73 1.83 16.40 7.52
C MET A 73 2.84 16.81 8.58
N ASN A 74 2.62 16.38 9.83
CA ASN A 74 3.54 16.68 10.92
C ASN A 74 4.80 15.82 10.87
N VAL A 75 4.65 14.53 10.67
CA VAL A 75 5.75 13.57 10.81
C VAL A 75 6.79 13.71 9.71
N PHE A 76 6.36 13.94 8.47
CA PHE A 76 7.24 14.04 7.31
C PHE A 76 7.60 15.48 6.92
N ASN A 77 7.37 16.47 7.79
CA ASN A 77 7.73 17.86 7.49
C ASN A 77 9.23 18.04 7.27
N GLU A 78 9.65 18.41 6.06
CA GLU A 78 11.04 18.61 5.67
C GLU A 78 11.79 19.68 6.49
N GLU A 79 11.09 20.67 7.04
CA GLU A 79 11.70 21.71 7.88
C GLU A 79 12.03 21.22 9.29
N LYS A 80 11.19 20.31 9.82
CA LYS A 80 11.29 19.76 11.18
C LYS A 80 10.78 18.30 11.20
N PRO A 81 11.49 17.36 10.56
CA PRO A 81 10.99 16.01 10.35
C PRO A 81 11.04 15.24 11.67
N VAL A 82 9.96 14.53 11.98
CA VAL A 82 9.97 13.49 13.01
C VAL A 82 10.53 12.20 12.42
N LEU A 83 10.14 11.89 11.18
CA LEU A 83 10.69 10.79 10.40
C LEU A 83 11.36 11.34 9.13
N GLN A 84 12.62 10.95 8.93
CA GLN A 84 13.39 11.27 7.73
C GLN A 84 13.30 10.10 6.75
N LEU A 85 12.98 10.37 5.49
CA LEU A 85 12.89 9.39 4.41
C LEU A 85 14.13 9.36 3.52
N ASN A 86 15.07 10.28 3.74
CA ASN A 86 16.38 10.37 3.09
C ASN A 86 17.31 11.25 3.96
N ALA A 87 18.45 11.68 3.40
CA ALA A 87 19.47 12.43 4.14
C ALA A 87 19.17 13.92 4.33
N LEU A 88 18.14 14.49 3.67
CA LEU A 88 17.78 15.92 3.73
C LEU A 88 18.97 16.87 3.52
N SER A 89 19.93 16.45 2.69
CA SER A 89 21.22 17.15 2.53
C SER A 89 21.27 18.00 1.26
N THR A 90 20.36 17.76 0.32
CA THR A 90 20.25 18.47 -0.95
C THR A 90 18.84 19.00 -1.18
N ASP A 91 18.68 19.96 -2.09
CA ASP A 91 17.35 20.45 -2.49
C ASP A 91 16.47 19.31 -3.00
N SER A 92 17.05 18.35 -3.73
CA SER A 92 16.35 17.15 -4.20
C SER A 92 15.87 16.26 -3.05
N ASP A 93 16.67 16.12 -1.98
CA ASP A 93 16.27 15.35 -0.80
C ASP A 93 15.08 16.01 -0.09
N LEU A 94 15.14 17.34 0.05
CA LEU A 94 14.07 18.13 0.66
C LEU A 94 12.78 18.05 -0.15
N ASP A 95 12.86 18.12 -1.47
CA ASP A 95 11.71 17.99 -2.36
C ASP A 95 11.13 16.57 -2.35
N GLU A 96 11.95 15.52 -2.30
CA GLU A 96 11.46 14.15 -2.17
C GLU A 96 10.74 13.94 -0.83
N GLN A 97 11.33 14.39 0.29
CA GLN A 97 10.69 14.33 1.60
C GLN A 97 9.35 15.08 1.61
N ARG A 98 9.32 16.30 1.08
CA ARG A 98 8.11 17.11 0.91
C ARG A 98 7.07 16.40 0.05
N GLY A 99 7.50 15.78 -1.04
CA GLY A 99 6.65 15.01 -1.94
C GLY A 99 5.99 13.85 -1.20
N TYR A 100 6.78 13.03 -0.50
CA TYR A 100 6.24 11.92 0.28
C TYR A 100 5.32 12.41 1.41
N ARG A 101 5.63 13.52 2.08
CA ARG A 101 4.70 14.13 3.05
C ARG A 101 3.32 14.31 2.42
N PHE A 102 3.25 14.88 1.22
CA PHE A 102 1.98 15.07 0.52
C PHE A 102 1.35 13.76 0.03
N ILE A 103 2.13 12.79 -0.43
CA ILE A 103 1.60 11.49 -0.87
C ILE A 103 1.00 10.73 0.32
N PHE A 104 1.69 10.64 1.46
CA PHE A 104 1.16 9.99 2.66
C PHE A 104 -0.10 10.68 3.18
N ALA A 105 -0.08 12.02 3.25
CA ALA A 105 -1.22 12.81 3.71
C ALA A 105 -2.41 12.71 2.74
N GLY A 106 -2.15 12.84 1.44
CA GLY A 106 -3.13 12.74 0.37
C GLY A 106 -3.74 11.34 0.25
N ALA A 107 -2.95 10.28 0.38
CA ALA A 107 -3.46 8.91 0.41
C ALA A 107 -4.38 8.68 1.63
N THR A 108 -4.03 9.26 2.77
CA THR A 108 -4.91 9.19 3.95
C THR A 108 -6.22 9.95 3.70
N ALA A 109 -6.15 11.19 3.21
CA ALA A 109 -7.31 12.05 3.04
C ALA A 109 -8.22 11.64 1.87
N GLY A 110 -7.63 11.28 0.72
CA GLY A 110 -8.35 11.01 -0.52
C GLY A 110 -8.67 9.54 -0.78
N ILE A 111 -7.95 8.60 -0.16
CA ILE A 111 -8.17 7.16 -0.37
C ILE A 111 -8.77 6.54 0.88
N ARG A 112 -8.08 6.65 2.02
CA ARG A 112 -8.49 5.97 3.25
C ARG A 112 -9.74 6.56 3.89
N ASN A 113 -9.86 7.89 3.95
CA ASN A 113 -10.97 8.53 4.65
C ASN A 113 -12.35 8.28 4.00
N PRO A 114 -12.53 8.38 2.66
CA PRO A 114 -13.81 8.05 2.04
C PRO A 114 -14.28 6.64 2.41
N ARG A 115 -13.40 5.63 2.31
CA ARG A 115 -13.69 4.22 2.67
C ARG A 115 -13.91 3.98 4.17
N GLY A 116 -13.63 4.98 5.00
CA GLY A 116 -13.85 4.91 6.45
C GLY A 116 -15.06 5.70 6.94
N HIS A 117 -15.61 6.60 6.11
CA HIS A 117 -16.66 7.54 6.50
C HIS A 117 -17.92 7.43 5.63
N GLU A 118 -17.80 6.99 4.39
CA GLU A 118 -18.93 6.75 3.49
C GLU A 118 -19.47 5.32 3.66
N VAL A 119 -20.72 5.09 3.22
CA VAL A 119 -21.41 3.80 3.35
C VAL A 119 -21.01 2.83 2.24
N GLU A 120 -20.83 3.33 1.02
CA GLU A 120 -20.39 2.57 -0.15
C GLU A 120 -19.49 3.49 -0.99
N VAL A 121 -18.29 3.02 -1.35
CA VAL A 121 -17.39 3.70 -2.29
C VAL A 121 -17.45 3.03 -3.65
N GLY A 122 -17.59 1.70 -3.66
CA GLY A 122 -17.78 0.92 -4.89
C GLY A 122 -16.49 0.59 -5.64
N ASP A 123 -15.41 0.31 -4.90
CA ASP A 123 -14.14 -0.12 -5.50
C ASP A 123 -14.31 -1.42 -6.30
N THR A 124 -13.77 -1.46 -7.52
CA THR A 124 -13.59 -2.71 -8.27
C THR A 124 -12.33 -3.48 -7.80
N PRO A 125 -12.17 -4.77 -8.15
CA PRO A 125 -10.95 -5.51 -7.83
C PRO A 125 -9.67 -4.83 -8.36
N ASP A 126 -9.70 -4.32 -9.59
CA ASP A 126 -8.54 -3.68 -10.21
C ASP A 126 -8.18 -2.35 -9.56
N GLU A 127 -9.18 -1.52 -9.23
CA GLU A 127 -8.96 -0.28 -8.48
C GLU A 127 -8.39 -0.56 -7.10
N ALA A 128 -8.91 -1.56 -6.40
CA ALA A 128 -8.38 -1.96 -5.10
C ALA A 128 -6.92 -2.42 -5.22
N LEU A 129 -6.56 -3.17 -6.25
CA LEU A 129 -5.17 -3.56 -6.49
C LEU A 129 -4.26 -2.35 -6.76
N ASP A 130 -4.72 -1.31 -7.46
CA ASP A 130 -3.95 -0.07 -7.67
C ASP A 130 -3.70 0.65 -6.35
N TYR A 131 -4.72 0.76 -5.51
CA TYR A 131 -4.58 1.35 -4.17
C TYR A 131 -3.68 0.52 -3.26
N LEU A 132 -3.78 -0.81 -3.32
CA LEU A 132 -2.92 -1.72 -2.55
C LEU A 132 -1.47 -1.68 -3.04
N ALA A 133 -1.23 -1.48 -4.34
CA ALA A 133 0.10 -1.26 -4.89
C ALA A 133 0.71 0.06 -4.38
N LEU A 134 -0.08 1.15 -4.32
CA LEU A 134 0.34 2.39 -3.69
C LEU A 134 0.64 2.19 -2.19
N ALA A 135 -0.24 1.51 -1.45
CA ALA A 135 -0.01 1.20 -0.05
C ALA A 135 1.31 0.43 0.14
N SER A 136 1.57 -0.52 -0.75
CA SER A 136 2.81 -1.30 -0.77
C SER A 136 4.04 -0.44 -1.04
N LEU A 137 3.96 0.52 -1.97
CA LEU A 137 5.02 1.48 -2.23
C LEU A 137 5.33 2.34 -0.98
N LEU A 138 4.30 2.78 -0.26
CA LEU A 138 4.46 3.57 0.95
C LEU A 138 5.12 2.77 2.09
N LEU A 139 4.75 1.49 2.26
CA LEU A 139 5.42 0.61 3.23
C LEU A 139 6.90 0.43 2.87
N ARG A 140 7.20 0.11 1.61
CA ARG A 140 8.60 -0.04 1.15
C ARG A 140 9.41 1.23 1.34
N ARG A 141 8.79 2.41 1.21
CA ARG A 141 9.47 3.67 1.49
C ARG A 141 9.88 3.78 2.95
N LEU A 142 9.06 3.28 3.88
CA LEU A 142 9.42 3.19 5.30
C LEU A 142 10.48 2.11 5.56
N ASP A 143 10.42 0.97 4.84
CA ASP A 143 11.42 -0.11 4.93
C ASP A 143 12.81 0.34 4.48
N ALA A 144 12.89 1.08 3.37
CA ALA A 144 14.15 1.51 2.76
C ALA A 144 15.03 2.34 3.72
N VAL A 145 14.41 3.07 4.64
CA VAL A 145 15.10 3.87 5.67
C VAL A 145 15.20 3.17 7.03
N LYS A 146 14.94 1.85 7.06
CA LYS A 146 15.03 1.01 8.26
C LYS A 146 14.21 1.56 9.44
N LEU A 147 13.08 2.19 9.13
CA LEU A 147 12.14 2.69 10.13
C LEU A 147 11.24 1.58 10.67
N ARG A 148 11.28 0.40 10.06
CA ARG A 148 10.48 -0.78 10.38
C ARG A 148 11.32 -2.05 10.22
#